data_AF-A0A353GQP4-F1
#
_entry.id   AF-A0A353GQP4-F1
#
_cell.length_a   1.000
_cell.length_b   1.000
_cell.length_c   1.000
_cell.angle_alpha   90.00
_cell.angle_beta   90.00
_cell.angle_gamma   90.00
#
_symmetry.space_group_name_H-M   'P 1'
#
loop_
_entity.id
_entity.type
_entity.pdbx_description
1 polymer ?
#
loop_
_entity_poly.entity_id
_entity_poly.type
_entity_poly.pdbx_seq_one_letter_code
_entity_poly.pdbx_strand_id
1 'polypeptide(L)'
;LMGALAGMMEAQYDVLRENGHSPSEAFNETVEELTQSLIRLVDEKGMDWMYSNCSATAQRGALDWKPRFKAAVLPVFKDLYQKVKDGSETRRVISSCSKPDYQDGLNAELTEIRNSEMWQAGAAARSLRPHEPEKRITDATKGVGGRGEA
;
A
#
# COMPACT_ATOMS: atom_id res chain seq x y z
N LEU A 1 10.37 1.81 -2.78
CA LEU A 1 8.92 2.05 -2.58
C LEU A 1 8.12 0.76 -2.75
N MET A 2 8.23 0.05 -3.88
CA MET A 2 7.48 -1.19 -4.14
C MET A 2 7.56 -2.24 -3.01
N GLY A 3 8.76 -2.60 -2.55
CA GLY A 3 8.90 -3.60 -1.48
C GLY A 3 8.29 -3.19 -0.13
N ALA A 4 8.34 -1.90 0.22
CA ALA A 4 7.71 -1.41 1.45
C ALA A 4 6.19 -1.43 1.36
N LEU A 5 5.63 -1.13 0.17
CA LEU A 5 4.20 -1.22 -0.08
C LEU A 5 3.74 -2.68 -0.01
N ALA A 6 4.35 -3.57 -0.80
CA ALA A 6 3.96 -4.98 -0.86
C ALA A 6 4.05 -5.66 0.51
N GLY A 7 5.20 -5.56 1.18
CA GLY A 7 5.40 -6.23 2.47
C GLY A 7 4.50 -5.70 3.59
N MET A 8 4.13 -4.41 3.59
CA MET A 8 3.20 -3.88 4.58
C MET A 8 1.76 -4.35 4.34
N MET A 9 1.33 -4.43 3.08
CA MET A 9 -0.01 -4.92 2.74
C MET A 9 -0.11 -6.43 3.01
N GLU A 10 0.92 -7.22 2.65
CA GLU A 10 0.98 -8.66 2.92
C GLU A 10 0.97 -8.93 4.43
N ALA A 11 1.80 -8.23 5.21
CA ALA A 11 1.81 -8.41 6.66
C ALA A 11 0.45 -8.13 7.32
N GLN A 12 -0.28 -7.10 6.87
CA GLN A 12 -1.62 -6.83 7.38
C GLN A 12 -2.62 -7.88 6.88
N TYR A 13 -2.54 -8.29 5.62
CA TYR A 13 -3.39 -9.33 5.03
C TYR A 13 -3.28 -10.64 5.80
N ASP A 14 -2.07 -11.11 6.05
CA ASP A 14 -1.80 -12.35 6.78
C ASP A 14 -2.42 -12.30 8.19
N VAL A 15 -2.23 -11.20 8.92
CA VAL A 15 -2.83 -11.03 10.25
C VAL A 15 -4.36 -11.08 10.19
N LEU A 16 -5.00 -10.45 9.20
CA LEU A 16 -6.46 -10.52 9.05
C LEU A 16 -6.91 -11.94 8.72
N ARG A 17 -6.17 -12.66 7.86
CA ARG A 17 -6.47 -14.05 7.50
C ARG A 17 -6.33 -15.01 8.68
N GLU A 18 -5.28 -14.84 9.48
CA GLU A 18 -5.07 -15.60 10.72
C GLU A 18 -6.19 -15.37 11.75
N ASN A 19 -6.84 -14.20 11.71
CA ASN A 19 -7.96 -13.84 12.59
C ASN A 19 -9.34 -14.10 11.97
N GLY A 20 -9.41 -14.86 10.87
CA GLY A 20 -10.66 -15.41 10.34
C GLY A 20 -11.38 -14.55 9.30
N HIS A 21 -10.80 -13.43 8.87
CA HIS A 21 -11.35 -12.64 7.75
C HIS A 21 -11.28 -13.45 6.46
N SER A 22 -12.30 -13.39 5.59
CA SER A 22 -12.22 -14.00 4.26
C SER A 22 -11.13 -13.34 3.39
N PRO A 23 -10.65 -14.02 2.33
CA PRO A 23 -9.70 -13.41 1.39
C PRO A 23 -10.14 -12.07 0.82
N SER A 24 -11.45 -11.91 0.53
CA SER A 24 -12.02 -10.66 0.02
C SER A 24 -12.07 -9.56 1.06
N GLU A 25 -12.44 -9.87 2.31
CA GLU A 25 -12.47 -8.89 3.39
C GLU A 25 -11.04 -8.41 3.71
N ALA A 26 -10.10 -9.35 3.86
CA ALA A 26 -8.71 -9.02 4.12
C ALA A 26 -8.10 -8.18 2.98
N PHE A 27 -8.41 -8.49 1.72
CA PHE A 27 -7.94 -7.70 0.58
C PHE A 27 -8.57 -6.29 0.56
N ASN A 28 -9.87 -6.20 0.86
CA ASN A 28 -10.57 -4.92 0.88
C ASN A 28 -10.06 -4.00 2.00
N GLU A 29 -9.88 -4.52 3.22
CA GLU A 29 -9.39 -3.77 4.39
C GLU A 29 -7.90 -3.43 4.34
N THR A 30 -7.17 -3.95 3.34
CA THR A 30 -5.75 -3.68 3.11
C THR A 30 -5.54 -2.86 1.82
N VAL A 31 -5.56 -3.54 0.67
CA VAL A 31 -5.14 -3.00 -0.62
C VAL A 31 -6.18 -2.07 -1.22
N GLU A 32 -7.47 -2.44 -1.20
CA GLU A 32 -8.50 -1.55 -1.77
C GLU A 32 -8.67 -0.29 -0.93
N GLU A 33 -8.74 -0.40 0.40
CA GLU A 33 -8.86 0.75 1.28
C GLU A 33 -7.69 1.73 1.09
N LEU A 34 -6.45 1.22 1.01
CA LEU A 34 -5.32 2.09 0.74
C LEU A 34 -5.41 2.72 -0.67
N THR A 35 -5.59 1.91 -1.71
CA THR A 35 -5.37 2.36 -3.10
C THR A 35 -6.57 3.05 -3.74
N GLN A 36 -7.78 2.77 -3.27
CA GLN A 36 -9.02 3.37 -3.80
C GLN A 36 -9.60 4.45 -2.89
N SER A 37 -9.19 4.51 -1.62
CA SER A 37 -9.68 5.49 -0.65
C SER A 37 -8.53 6.38 -0.13
N LEU A 38 -7.67 5.87 0.75
CA LEU A 38 -6.75 6.72 1.51
C LEU A 38 -5.70 7.44 0.66
N ILE A 39 -5.06 6.74 -0.29
CA ILE A 39 -3.98 7.34 -1.08
C ILE A 39 -4.49 8.47 -1.98
N ARG A 40 -5.77 8.43 -2.39
CA ARG A 40 -6.38 9.48 -3.22
C ARG A 40 -6.57 10.76 -2.42
N LEU A 41 -6.97 10.67 -1.15
CA LEU A 41 -7.03 11.84 -0.26
C LEU A 41 -5.65 12.46 -0.07
N VAL A 42 -4.60 11.63 0.02
CA VAL A 42 -3.21 12.11 0.11
C VAL A 42 -2.76 12.78 -1.18
N ASP A 43 -3.08 12.20 -2.34
CA ASP A 43 -2.78 12.78 -3.65
C ASP A 43 -3.48 14.13 -3.86
N GLU A 44 -4.76 14.22 -3.47
CA GLU A 44 -5.55 15.44 -3.62
C GLU A 44 -4.97 16.62 -2.83
N LYS A 45 -4.67 16.43 -1.54
CA LYS A 45 -4.36 17.54 -0.62
C LYS A 45 -3.39 17.21 0.53
N GLY A 46 -2.73 16.05 0.50
CA GLY A 46 -1.73 15.67 1.48
C GLY A 46 -2.26 14.86 2.68
N MET A 47 -1.33 14.55 3.60
CA MET A 47 -1.59 13.62 4.70
C MET A 47 -2.50 14.20 5.79
N ASP A 48 -2.35 15.48 6.11
CA ASP A 48 -3.21 16.19 7.07
C ASP A 48 -4.66 16.23 6.59
N TRP A 49 -4.87 16.46 5.28
CA TRP A 49 -6.17 16.37 4.66
C TRP A 49 -6.80 14.99 4.82
N MET A 50 -6.05 13.93 4.48
CA MET A 50 -6.50 12.54 4.64
C MET A 50 -6.92 12.25 6.09
N TYR A 51 -6.13 12.67 7.09
CA TYR A 51 -6.50 12.49 8.50
C TYR A 51 -7.81 13.24 8.81
N SER A 52 -7.92 14.52 8.44
CA SER A 52 -9.10 15.35 8.74
C SER A 52 -10.40 14.83 8.11
N ASN A 53 -10.30 14.06 7.02
CA ASN A 53 -11.44 13.47 6.31
C ASN A 53 -11.76 12.03 6.73
N CYS A 54 -10.96 11.43 7.62
CA CYS A 54 -11.27 10.15 8.24
C CYS A 54 -12.11 10.28 9.51
N SER A 55 -12.64 9.15 10.01
CA SER A 55 -13.39 9.10 11.29
C SER A 55 -12.49 9.38 12.49
N ALA A 56 -13.08 9.75 13.63
CA ALA A 56 -12.32 9.98 14.87
C ALA A 56 -11.52 8.74 15.30
N THR A 57 -12.09 7.54 15.12
CA THR A 57 -11.43 6.26 15.40
C THR A 57 -10.21 6.05 14.51
N ALA A 58 -10.34 6.30 13.21
CA ALA A 58 -9.23 6.17 12.25
C ALA A 58 -8.13 7.19 12.52
N GLN A 59 -8.49 8.45 12.78
CA GLN A 59 -7.53 9.50 13.16
C GLN A 59 -6.73 9.12 14.40
N ARG A 60 -7.42 8.73 15.48
CA ARG A 60 -6.78 8.37 16.74
C ARG A 60 -5.89 7.13 16.59
N GLY A 61 -6.38 6.10 15.91
CA GLY A 61 -5.59 4.90 15.60
C GLY A 61 -4.33 5.24 14.80
N ALA A 62 -4.46 6.00 13.71
CA ALA A 62 -3.34 6.38 12.87
C ALA A 62 -2.28 7.18 13.65
N LEU A 63 -2.68 8.16 14.47
CA LEU A 63 -1.76 8.96 15.28
C LEU A 63 -1.01 8.10 16.32
N ASP A 64 -1.67 7.14 16.93
CA ASP A 64 -1.08 6.29 17.98
C ASP A 64 -0.15 5.21 17.43
N TRP A 65 -0.50 4.64 16.29
CA TRP A 65 0.29 3.57 15.69
C TRP A 65 1.42 4.08 14.81
N LYS A 66 1.31 5.31 14.24
CA LYS A 66 2.36 5.89 13.37
C LYS A 66 3.76 5.86 13.98
N PRO A 67 4.01 6.23 15.26
CA PRO A 67 5.33 6.14 15.85
C PRO A 67 5.89 4.71 15.89
N ARG A 68 5.03 3.71 16.13
CA ARG A 68 5.42 2.29 16.17
C ARG A 68 5.77 1.78 14.76
N PHE A 69 4.95 2.09 13.76
CA PHE A 69 5.26 1.79 12.37
C PHE A 69 6.58 2.42 11.94
N LYS A 70 6.78 3.72 12.24
CA LYS A 70 8.04 4.42 11.93
C LYS A 70 9.24 3.75 12.62
N ALA A 71 9.12 3.37 13.89
CA ALA A 71 10.18 2.70 14.62
C ALA A 71 10.55 1.35 13.98
N ALA A 72 9.57 0.58 13.51
CA ALA A 72 9.81 -0.70 12.84
C ALA A 72 10.51 -0.54 11.48
N VAL A 73 10.11 0.44 10.67
CA VAL A 73 10.62 0.57 9.28
C VAL A 73 11.86 1.44 9.15
N LEU A 74 12.11 2.36 10.09
CA LEU A 74 13.25 3.28 10.02
C LEU A 74 14.61 2.57 9.92
N PRO A 75 14.90 1.49 10.69
CA PRO A 75 16.14 0.74 10.53
C PRO A 75 16.30 0.14 9.13
N VAL A 76 15.22 -0.40 8.55
CA VAL A 76 15.22 -0.95 7.19
C VAL A 76 15.56 0.13 6.16
N PHE A 77 14.94 1.31 6.26
CA PHE A 77 15.26 2.42 5.36
C PHE A 77 16.70 2.94 5.52
N LYS A 78 17.24 2.95 6.75
CA LYS A 78 18.64 3.33 6.99
C LYS A 78 19.60 2.34 6.32
N ASP A 79 19.36 1.04 6.45
CA ASP A 79 20.17 -0.01 5.82
C ASP A 79 20.12 0.09 4.29
N LEU A 80 18.90 0.17 3.72
CA LEU A 80 18.71 0.35 2.28
C LEU A 80 19.43 1.59 1.75
N TYR A 81 19.34 2.71 2.47
CA TYR A 81 20.04 3.93 2.06
C TYR A 81 21.55 3.76 2.04
N GLN A 82 22.17 3.10 3.04
CA GLN A 82 23.62 2.87 3.04
C GLN A 82 24.05 1.97 1.89
N LYS A 83 23.32 0.86 1.64
CA LYS A 83 23.60 -0.07 0.53
C LYS A 83 23.50 0.59 -0.85
N VAL A 84 22.57 1.53 -1.01
CA VAL A 84 22.48 2.33 -2.25
C VAL A 84 23.65 3.31 -2.32
N LYS A 85 23.92 4.03 -1.22
CA LYS A 85 24.97 5.05 -1.16
C LYS A 85 26.38 4.49 -1.42
N ASP A 86 26.69 3.30 -0.93
CA ASP A 86 27.99 2.64 -1.11
C ASP A 86 28.09 1.77 -2.38
N GLY A 87 27.03 1.77 -3.20
CA GLY A 87 26.94 1.04 -4.46
C GLY A 87 26.78 -0.47 -4.32
N SER A 88 26.59 -1.01 -3.11
CA SER A 88 26.37 -2.45 -2.89
C SER A 88 25.08 -2.92 -3.55
N GLU A 89 24.01 -2.14 -3.46
CA GLU A 89 22.75 -2.47 -4.12
C GLU A 89 22.88 -2.38 -5.63
N THR A 90 23.62 -1.40 -6.16
CA THR A 90 23.88 -1.29 -7.62
C THR A 90 24.64 -2.51 -8.14
N ARG A 91 25.70 -2.94 -7.45
CA ARG A 91 26.45 -4.15 -7.81
C ARG A 91 25.57 -5.40 -7.76
N ARG A 92 24.73 -5.53 -6.73
CA ARG A 92 23.76 -6.62 -6.58
C ARG A 92 22.78 -6.64 -7.75
N VAL A 93 22.17 -5.50 -8.09
CA VAL A 93 21.21 -5.40 -9.20
C VAL A 93 21.85 -5.76 -10.53
N ILE A 94 23.02 -5.20 -10.85
CA ILE A 94 23.75 -5.54 -12.09
C ILE A 94 24.05 -7.04 -12.12
N SER A 95 24.60 -7.59 -11.04
CA SER A 95 24.92 -9.03 -10.96
C SER A 95 23.70 -9.93 -11.13
N SER A 96 22.53 -9.54 -10.62
CA SER A 96 21.29 -10.32 -10.77
C SER A 96 20.71 -10.18 -12.17
N CYS A 97 20.59 -8.95 -12.69
CA CYS A 97 19.96 -8.67 -13.98
C CYS A 97 20.81 -9.13 -15.17
N SER A 98 22.12 -9.31 -14.99
CA SER A 98 23.01 -9.81 -16.04
C SER A 98 23.09 -11.34 -16.14
N LYS A 99 22.37 -12.09 -15.29
CA LYS A 99 22.33 -13.55 -15.40
C LYS A 99 21.61 -13.99 -16.69
N PRO A 100 22.07 -15.04 -17.39
CA PRO A 100 21.42 -15.52 -18.61
C PRO A 100 19.96 -15.95 -18.42
N ASP A 101 19.62 -16.43 -17.23
CA ASP A 101 18.31 -16.94 -16.82
C ASP A 101 17.49 -15.91 -16.00
N TYR A 102 17.91 -14.64 -15.96
CA TYR A 102 17.26 -13.61 -15.13
C TYR A 102 15.75 -13.49 -15.40
N GLN A 103 15.33 -13.56 -16.67
CA GLN A 103 13.92 -13.45 -17.04
C GLN A 103 13.10 -14.63 -16.52
N ASP A 104 13.65 -15.85 -16.54
CA ASP A 104 12.94 -17.03 -16.05
C ASP A 104 12.77 -16.97 -14.52
N GLY A 105 13.83 -16.56 -13.80
CA GLY A 105 13.76 -16.33 -12.36
C GLY A 105 12.77 -15.23 -11.98
N LEU A 106 12.82 -14.08 -12.67
CA LEU A 106 11.88 -12.99 -12.43
C LEU A 106 10.43 -13.43 -12.71
N ASN A 107 10.19 -14.17 -13.79
CA ASN A 107 8.85 -14.68 -14.11
C ASN A 107 8.34 -15.65 -13.05
N ALA A 108 9.20 -16.48 -12.47
CA ALA A 108 8.83 -17.36 -11.36
C ALA A 108 8.41 -16.54 -10.12
N GLU A 109 9.20 -15.56 -9.70
CA GLU A 109 8.88 -14.67 -8.57
C GLU A 109 7.57 -13.90 -8.80
N LEU A 110 7.37 -13.32 -10.00
CA LEU A 110 6.14 -12.61 -10.34
C LEU A 110 4.93 -13.53 -10.42
N THR A 111 5.13 -14.79 -10.83
CA THR A 111 4.07 -15.80 -10.87
C THR A 111 3.66 -16.21 -9.47
N GLU A 112 4.61 -16.35 -8.55
CA GLU A 112 4.33 -16.61 -7.12
C GLU A 112 3.46 -15.49 -6.53
N ILE A 113 3.84 -14.22 -6.74
CA ILE A 113 3.04 -13.07 -6.30
C ILE A 113 1.64 -13.12 -6.93
N ARG A 114 1.55 -13.28 -8.25
CA ARG A 114 0.28 -13.33 -8.98
C ARG A 114 -0.66 -14.43 -8.47
N ASN A 115 -0.10 -15.59 -8.12
CA ASN A 115 -0.86 -16.77 -7.72
C ASN A 115 -1.11 -16.85 -6.21
N SER A 116 -0.56 -15.94 -5.41
CA SER A 116 -0.87 -15.83 -3.99
C SER A 116 -2.37 -15.59 -3.75
N GLU A 117 -2.88 -16.06 -2.61
CA GLU A 117 -4.29 -15.91 -2.22
C GLU A 117 -4.72 -14.44 -2.27
N MET A 118 -3.90 -13.54 -1.72
CA MET A 118 -4.13 -12.09 -1.69
C MET A 118 -4.33 -11.50 -3.09
N TRP A 119 -3.46 -11.82 -4.05
CA TRP A 119 -3.53 -11.22 -5.38
C TRP A 119 -4.58 -11.88 -6.29
N GLN A 120 -4.96 -13.14 -6.02
CA GLN A 120 -6.13 -13.78 -6.62
C GLN A 120 -7.43 -13.14 -6.11
N ALA A 121 -7.56 -12.92 -4.79
CA ALA A 121 -8.68 -12.17 -4.21
C ALA A 121 -8.78 -10.77 -4.80
N GLY A 122 -7.63 -10.09 -4.98
CA GLY A 122 -7.58 -8.79 -5.63
C GLY A 122 -7.99 -8.80 -7.10
N ALA A 123 -7.67 -9.86 -7.85
CA ALA A 123 -8.13 -10.00 -9.22
C ALA A 123 -9.66 -10.09 -9.30
N ALA A 124 -10.28 -10.86 -8.40
CA ALA A 124 -11.74 -10.95 -8.27
C ALA A 124 -12.37 -9.62 -7.80
N ALA A 125 -11.77 -8.96 -6.81
CA ALA A 125 -12.24 -7.65 -6.33
C ALA A 125 -12.25 -6.61 -7.46
N ARG A 126 -11.18 -6.57 -8.26
CA ARG A 126 -11.09 -5.67 -9.42
C ARG A 126 -12.10 -5.99 -10.52
N SER A 127 -12.38 -7.26 -10.79
CA SER A 127 -13.34 -7.65 -11.84
C SER A 127 -14.79 -7.31 -11.49
N LEU A 128 -15.11 -7.23 -10.19
CA LEU A 128 -16.42 -6.85 -9.67
C LEU A 128 -16.55 -5.35 -9.40
N ARG A 129 -15.46 -4.59 -9.54
CA ARG A 129 -15.44 -3.17 -9.16
C ARG A 129 -16.37 -2.36 -10.08
N PRO A 130 -17.29 -1.56 -9.53
CA PRO A 130 -18.10 -0.67 -10.34
C PRO A 130 -17.24 0.41 -10.97
N HIS A 131 -17.41 0.63 -12.27
CA HIS A 131 -16.81 1.74 -12.99
C HIS A 131 -17.77 2.93 -12.97
N GLU A 132 -17.56 3.86 -12.05
CA GLU A 132 -18.23 5.15 -12.10
C GLU A 132 -17.48 6.09 -13.07
N PRO A 133 -18.19 6.89 -13.89
CA PRO A 133 -17.57 8.00 -14.60
C PRO A 133 -16.93 8.97 -13.60
N GLU A 134 -15.86 9.66 -13.99
CA GLU A 134 -15.18 10.67 -13.15
C GLU A 134 -16.21 11.58 -12.46
N LYS A 135 -16.25 11.53 -11.13
CA LYS A 135 -17.07 12.45 -10.35
C LYS A 135 -16.47 13.85 -10.52
N ARG A 136 -17.16 14.73 -11.26
CA ARG A 136 -16.86 16.17 -11.23
C ARG A 136 -17.00 16.65 -9.79
N ILE A 137 -15.88 17.04 -9.20
CA ILE A 137 -15.90 17.78 -7.94
C ILE A 137 -16.45 19.17 -8.25
N THR A 138 -17.55 19.51 -7.60
CA THR A 138 -18.18 20.83 -7.67
C THR A 138 -18.24 21.41 -6.27
N ASP A 139 -18.54 22.70 -6.15
CA ASP A 139 -18.71 23.36 -4.85
C ASP A 139 -19.82 22.73 -4.00
N ALA A 140 -20.74 21.97 -4.62
CA ALA A 140 -21.80 21.23 -3.94
C ALA A 140 -21.39 19.82 -3.48
N THR A 141 -20.20 19.34 -3.87
CA THR A 141 -19.71 18.01 -3.49
C THR A 141 -19.44 18.00 -1.98
N LYS A 142 -20.20 17.20 -1.23
CA LYS A 142 -20.00 17.09 0.22
C LYS A 142 -18.65 16.41 0.52
N GLY A 143 -17.89 16.96 1.47
CA GLY A 143 -16.61 16.39 1.91
C GLY A 143 -15.35 16.99 1.26
N VAL A 144 -15.46 17.81 0.21
CA VAL A 144 -14.28 18.46 -0.41
C VAL A 144 -13.88 19.80 0.20
N GLY A 145 -14.68 20.32 1.13
CA GLY A 145 -14.40 21.56 1.86
C GLY A 145 -13.47 21.41 3.06
N GLY A 146 -13.21 20.18 3.51
CA GLY A 146 -12.44 19.91 4.73
C GLY A 146 -13.29 20.29 5.94
N ARG A 147 -13.05 19.65 7.07
CA ARG A 147 -13.54 20.20 8.33
C ARG A 147 -12.71 21.46 8.54
N GLY A 148 -13.34 22.62 8.31
CA GLY A 148 -12.67 23.91 8.16
C GLY A 148 -11.72 24.26 9.30
N GLU A 149 -10.83 25.20 8.99
CA GLU A 149 -9.86 25.84 9.88
C GLU A 149 -10.42 26.02 11.30
N ALA A 150 -9.76 25.38 12.26
CA ALA A 150 -9.85 25.68 13.68
C ALA A 150 -8.49 26.16 14.15
#